data_AF-A0A846HVA3-F1
#
_entry.id   AF-A0A846HVA3-F1
#
_cell.length_a   1.000
_cell.length_b   1.000
_cell.length_c   1.000
_cell.angle_alpha   90.00
_cell.angle_beta   90.00
_cell.angle_gamma   90.00
#
_symmetry.space_group_name_H-M   'P 1'
#
loop_
_entity.id
_entity.type
_entity.pdbx_description
1 polymer ?
#
loop_
_entity_poly.entity_id
_entity_poly.type
_entity_poly.pdbx_seq_one_letter_code
_entity_poly.pdbx_strand_id
1 'polypeptide(L)'
;MMAIKTTRPPRTLSDIKTVAGRSSNKNQRRYASYFQLGALEFERYRRGLERDAAQGRIEGINERLGEIETEMQGLLVDAGVEGVEGVQRSTKRGARAPAGSRSETCSRATSGEPTGQPRGLRIRY
;
A
#
# COMPACT_ATOMS: atom_id res chain seq x y z
N MET A 1 -57.42 -25.87 29.56
CA MET A 1 -56.47 -25.66 28.44
C MET A 1 -56.92 -24.44 27.66
N MET A 2 -56.14 -23.36 27.65
CA MET A 2 -56.44 -22.18 26.81
C MET A 2 -55.49 -22.15 25.60
N ALA A 3 -56.06 -22.20 24.40
CA ALA A 3 -55.32 -22.10 23.14
C ALA A 3 -55.09 -20.63 22.78
N ILE A 4 -53.82 -20.23 22.72
CA ILE A 4 -53.42 -18.89 22.28
C ILE A 4 -53.56 -18.85 20.75
N LYS A 5 -54.64 -18.24 20.25
CA LYS A 5 -54.83 -18.01 18.81
C LYS A 5 -53.84 -16.93 18.38
N THR A 6 -52.81 -17.30 17.62
CA THR A 6 -51.81 -16.37 17.11
C THR A 6 -52.45 -15.47 16.06
N THR A 7 -52.91 -14.29 16.47
CA THR A 7 -53.39 -13.24 15.57
C THR A 7 -52.19 -12.56 14.90
N ARG A 8 -51.62 -13.20 13.88
CA ARG A 8 -50.74 -12.50 12.94
C ARG A 8 -51.59 -12.06 11.75
N PRO A 9 -51.64 -10.75 11.44
CA PRO A 9 -52.41 -10.26 10.32
C PRO A 9 -51.90 -10.86 8.99
N PRO A 10 -52.77 -10.99 7.98
CA PRO A 10 -52.39 -11.48 6.66
C PRO A 10 -51.30 -10.59 6.05
N ARG A 11 -50.34 -11.24 5.39
CA ARG A 11 -49.10 -10.66 4.84
C ARG A 11 -49.32 -9.25 4.27
N THR A 12 -48.57 -8.28 4.76
CA THR A 12 -48.68 -6.87 4.34
C THR A 12 -47.72 -6.59 3.17
N LEU A 13 -47.80 -5.41 2.55
CA LEU A 13 -46.90 -5.02 1.45
C LEU A 13 -45.41 -5.07 1.83
N SER A 14 -45.08 -4.88 3.12
CA SER A 14 -43.73 -5.06 3.66
C SER A 14 -43.24 -6.51 3.67
N ASP A 15 -44.15 -7.49 3.59
CA ASP A 15 -43.81 -8.92 3.47
C ASP A 15 -43.55 -9.34 2.02
N ILE A 16 -43.83 -8.48 1.05
CA ILE A 16 -43.54 -8.70 -0.37
C ILE A 16 -42.05 -8.45 -0.61
N LYS A 17 -41.25 -9.51 -0.42
CA LYS A 17 -39.82 -9.50 -0.75
C LYS A 17 -39.66 -9.52 -2.26
N THR A 18 -39.30 -8.38 -2.85
CA THR A 18 -38.94 -8.30 -4.28
C THR A 18 -37.62 -9.05 -4.50
N VAL A 19 -37.51 -9.80 -5.60
CA VAL A 19 -36.27 -10.51 -5.99
C VAL A 19 -35.10 -9.54 -6.18
N ALA A 20 -35.39 -8.25 -6.37
CA ALA A 20 -34.42 -7.16 -6.42
C ALA A 20 -33.51 -7.05 -5.18
N GLY A 21 -33.97 -7.47 -3.99
CA GLY A 21 -33.14 -7.53 -2.77
C GLY A 21 -32.52 -8.91 -2.51
N ARG A 22 -32.76 -9.87 -3.41
CA ARG A 22 -32.36 -11.28 -3.29
C ARG A 22 -31.40 -11.68 -4.41
N SER A 23 -30.65 -10.72 -4.96
CA SER A 23 -29.59 -11.01 -5.90
C SER A 23 -28.59 -11.94 -5.21
N SER A 24 -28.54 -13.17 -5.69
CA SER A 24 -27.64 -14.19 -5.16
C SER A 24 -26.22 -13.62 -5.14
N ASN A 25 -25.67 -13.49 -3.92
CA ASN A 25 -24.37 -12.91 -3.58
C ASN A 25 -23.19 -13.36 -4.46
N LYS A 26 -23.33 -14.46 -5.22
CA LYS A 26 -22.25 -15.04 -6.04
C LYS A 26 -21.87 -14.18 -7.25
N ASN A 27 -22.82 -13.63 -8.00
CA ASN A 27 -22.52 -12.85 -9.21
C ASN A 27 -21.92 -11.48 -8.84
N GLN A 28 -22.48 -10.82 -7.83
CA GLN A 28 -21.93 -9.56 -7.32
C GLN A 28 -20.52 -9.72 -6.74
N ARG A 29 -20.25 -10.83 -6.02
CA ARG A 29 -18.90 -11.16 -5.53
C ARG A 29 -17.91 -11.37 -6.67
N ARG A 30 -18.30 -12.02 -7.77
CA ARG A 30 -17.43 -12.19 -8.96
C ARG A 30 -17.03 -10.84 -9.58
N TYR A 31 -17.99 -9.93 -9.75
CA TYR A 31 -17.67 -8.58 -10.25
C TYR A 31 -16.72 -7.85 -9.31
N ALA A 32 -16.96 -7.91 -7.99
CA ALA A 32 -16.05 -7.32 -7.01
C ALA A 32 -14.63 -7.91 -7.10
N SER A 33 -14.51 -9.24 -7.30
CA SER A 33 -13.20 -9.90 -7.51
C SER A 33 -12.49 -9.43 -8.77
N TYR A 34 -13.20 -9.19 -9.89
CA TYR A 34 -12.58 -8.64 -11.09
C TYR A 34 -12.03 -7.22 -10.86
N PHE A 35 -12.75 -6.38 -10.11
CA PHE A 35 -12.25 -5.04 -9.75
C PHE A 35 -11.02 -5.11 -8.83
N GLN A 36 -11.02 -6.03 -7.87
CA GLN A 36 -9.86 -6.27 -7.02
C GLN A 36 -8.65 -6.73 -7.83
N LEU A 37 -8.86 -7.64 -8.79
CA LEU A 37 -7.80 -8.09 -9.69
C LEU A 37 -7.22 -6.91 -10.50
N GLY A 38 -8.08 -6.10 -11.12
CA GLY A 38 -7.64 -4.92 -11.87
C GLY A 38 -6.86 -3.93 -11.01
N ALA A 39 -7.30 -3.70 -9.77
CA ALA A 39 -6.58 -2.83 -8.83
C ALA A 39 -5.16 -3.36 -8.52
N LEU A 40 -5.02 -4.68 -8.34
CA LEU A 40 -3.70 -5.31 -8.13
C LEU A 40 -2.82 -5.25 -9.37
N GLU A 41 -3.40 -5.39 -10.57
CA GLU A 41 -2.66 -5.23 -11.83
C GLU A 41 -2.09 -3.82 -11.99
N PHE A 42 -2.89 -2.79 -11.70
CA PHE A 42 -2.42 -1.40 -11.73
C PHE A 42 -1.36 -1.14 -10.68
N GLU A 43 -1.52 -1.66 -9.45
CA GLU A 43 -0.50 -1.52 -8.43
C GLU A 43 0.81 -2.19 -8.86
N ARG A 44 0.76 -3.42 -9.37
CA ARG A 44 1.93 -4.14 -9.88
C ARG A 44 2.64 -3.33 -10.97
N TYR A 45 1.90 -2.78 -11.93
CA TYR A 45 2.48 -1.96 -13.00
C TYR A 45 3.18 -0.71 -12.43
N ARG A 46 2.50 0.02 -11.54
CA ARG A 46 3.06 1.22 -10.88
C ARG A 46 4.33 0.90 -10.08
N ARG A 47 4.33 -0.21 -9.32
CA ARG A 47 5.51 -0.71 -8.59
C ARG A 47 6.65 -1.10 -9.53
N GLY A 48 6.34 -1.65 -10.71
CA GLY A 48 7.30 -1.92 -11.77
C GLY A 48 8.03 -0.65 -12.22
N LEU A 49 7.27 0.41 -12.51
CA LEU A 49 7.86 1.71 -12.89
C LEU A 49 8.75 2.31 -11.78
N GLU A 50 8.31 2.22 -10.52
CA GLU A 50 9.12 2.67 -9.37
C GLU A 50 10.44 1.90 -9.27
N ARG A 51 10.38 0.57 -9.45
CA ARG A 51 11.55 -0.31 -9.45
C ARG A 51 12.50 0.07 -10.58
N ASP A 52 12.01 0.24 -11.80
CA ASP A 52 12.85 0.53 -12.96
C ASP A 52 13.52 1.91 -12.81
N ALA A 53 12.79 2.91 -12.29
CA ALA A 53 13.37 4.20 -11.95
C ALA A 53 14.42 4.12 -10.82
N ALA A 54 14.22 3.24 -9.84
CA ALA A 54 15.21 3.00 -8.78
C ALA A 54 16.45 2.27 -9.30
N GLN A 55 16.26 1.32 -10.20
CA GLN A 55 17.33 0.58 -10.85
C GLN A 55 18.24 1.52 -11.64
N GLY A 56 17.69 2.46 -12.41
CA GLY A 56 18.49 3.47 -13.11
C GLY A 56 19.32 4.36 -12.16
N ARG A 57 18.81 4.65 -10.95
CA ARG A 57 19.62 5.37 -9.93
C ARG A 57 20.77 4.51 -9.40
N ILE A 58 20.55 3.21 -9.21
CA ILE A 58 21.60 2.28 -8.76
C ILE A 58 22.68 2.16 -9.84
N GLU A 59 22.29 2.06 -11.10
CA GLU A 59 23.21 1.99 -12.24
C GLU A 59 24.10 3.23 -12.31
N GLY A 60 23.53 4.43 -12.23
CA GLY A 60 24.33 5.67 -12.21
C GLY A 60 25.26 5.78 -10.98
N ILE A 61 24.85 5.25 -9.82
CA ILE A 61 25.75 5.16 -8.65
C ILE A 61 26.92 4.22 -8.93
N ASN A 62 26.66 3.05 -9.53
CA ASN A 62 27.71 2.09 -9.84
C ASN A 62 28.69 2.63 -10.89
N GLU A 63 28.20 3.33 -11.91
CA GLU A 63 29.02 4.03 -12.89
C GLU A 63 29.95 5.04 -12.19
N ARG A 64 29.39 5.90 -11.33
CA ARG A 64 30.20 6.88 -10.60
C ARG A 64 31.20 6.24 -9.64
N LEU A 65 30.86 5.11 -9.02
CA LEU A 65 31.82 4.36 -8.19
C LEU A 65 32.98 3.82 -9.04
N GLY A 66 32.70 3.28 -10.22
CA GLY A 66 33.74 2.85 -11.16
C GLY A 66 34.65 4.01 -11.57
N GLU A 67 34.09 5.17 -11.91
CA GLU A 67 34.86 6.38 -12.21
C GLU A 67 35.77 6.77 -11.03
N ILE A 68 35.23 6.81 -9.81
CA ILE A 68 36.00 7.13 -8.60
C ILE A 68 37.15 6.16 -8.39
N GLU A 69 36.93 4.86 -8.60
CA GLU A 69 38.00 3.85 -8.49
C GLU A 69 39.11 4.09 -9.52
N THR A 70 38.75 4.46 -10.75
CA THR A 70 39.75 4.82 -11.77
C THR A 70 40.50 6.11 -11.44
N GLU A 71 39.79 7.14 -10.94
CA GLU A 71 40.39 8.41 -10.49
C GLU A 71 41.36 8.14 -9.32
N MET A 72 40.96 7.33 -8.34
CA MET A 72 41.79 6.92 -7.22
C MET A 72 43.05 6.20 -7.68
N GLN A 73 42.93 5.26 -8.62
CA GLN A 73 44.07 4.52 -9.14
C GLN A 73 45.05 5.44 -9.89
N GLY A 74 44.54 6.39 -10.69
CA GLY A 74 45.37 7.39 -11.36
C GLY A 74 46.16 8.25 -10.36
N LEU A 75 45.50 8.74 -9.32
CA LEU A 75 46.16 9.51 -8.25
C LEU A 75 47.21 8.70 -7.49
N LEU A 76 46.98 7.40 -7.30
CA LEU A 76 47.92 6.52 -6.61
C LEU A 76 49.20 6.30 -7.43
N VAL A 77 49.03 6.13 -8.75
CA VAL A 77 50.14 6.06 -9.72
C VAL A 77 50.93 7.38 -9.73
N ASP A 78 50.27 8.52 -9.81
CA ASP A 78 50.92 9.84 -9.78
C ASP A 78 51.67 10.09 -8.47
N ALA A 79 51.16 9.57 -7.35
CA ALA A 79 51.81 9.64 -6.05
C ALA A 79 53.00 8.67 -5.88
N GLY A 80 53.26 7.79 -6.84
CA GLY A 80 54.31 6.77 -6.77
C GLY A 80 54.05 5.72 -5.68
N VAL A 81 52.81 5.56 -5.24
CA VAL A 81 52.43 4.57 -4.22
C VAL A 81 52.00 3.29 -4.94
N GLU A 82 52.94 2.38 -5.15
CA GLU A 82 52.65 1.04 -5.70
C GLU A 82 51.86 0.22 -4.67
N GLY A 83 50.57 -0.04 -4.95
CA GLY A 83 49.78 -1.08 -4.31
C GLY A 83 49.21 -0.73 -2.93
N VAL A 84 48.04 -0.07 -2.90
CA VAL A 84 47.15 -0.11 -1.73
C VAL A 84 45.88 -0.86 -2.11
N GLU A 85 45.99 -2.18 -2.22
CA GLU A 85 44.80 -3.02 -2.21
C GLU A 85 44.12 -2.90 -0.84
N GLY A 86 42.85 -2.51 -0.84
CA GLY A 86 41.98 -2.70 0.31
C GLY A 86 41.72 -1.47 1.16
N VAL A 87 41.19 -0.39 0.58
CA VAL A 87 40.32 0.53 1.36
C VAL A 87 38.90 -0.06 1.40
N GLN A 88 38.76 -1.29 1.90
CA GLN A 88 37.48 -1.76 2.44
C GLN A 88 37.25 -1.06 3.79
N ARG A 89 36.97 0.24 3.73
CA ARG A 89 36.70 1.04 4.92
C ARG A 89 35.39 0.54 5.52
N SER A 90 35.51 -0.19 6.63
CA SER A 90 34.46 -0.87 7.35
C SER A 90 33.13 -0.09 7.42
N THR A 91 32.12 -0.51 6.68
CA THR A 91 30.72 -0.16 6.96
C THR A 91 30.13 -1.15 7.98
N LYS A 92 30.88 -1.45 9.04
CA LYS A 92 30.40 -2.24 10.20
C LYS A 92 30.02 -1.35 11.38
N ARG A 93 29.45 -0.18 11.11
CA ARG A 93 28.78 0.67 12.12
C ARG A 93 27.40 1.04 11.60
N GLY A 94 26.38 0.32 12.07
CA GLY A 94 25.00 0.67 11.75
C GLY A 94 23.98 -0.46 11.80
N ALA A 95 24.27 -1.63 12.36
CA ALA A 95 23.23 -2.57 12.76
C ALA A 95 22.48 -2.00 13.99
N ARG A 96 21.63 -1.01 13.77
CA ARG A 96 20.62 -0.60 14.76
C ARG A 96 19.52 -1.65 14.70
N ALA A 97 19.48 -2.52 15.71
CA ALA A 97 18.43 -3.51 15.90
C ALA A 97 17.03 -2.87 15.84
N PRO A 98 16.01 -3.58 15.32
CA PRO A 98 14.64 -3.09 15.36
C PRO A 98 14.16 -3.04 16.82
N ALA A 99 13.90 -1.83 17.31
CA ALA A 99 13.26 -1.64 18.60
C ALA A 99 11.84 -2.22 18.53
N GLY A 100 11.55 -3.09 19.50
CA GLY A 100 10.39 -3.98 19.54
C GLY A 100 9.03 -3.32 19.34
N SER A 101 8.14 -4.15 18.83
CA SER A 101 6.69 -4.15 19.05
C SER A 101 6.28 -3.52 20.38
N ARG A 102 5.55 -2.40 20.32
CA ARG A 102 4.66 -1.97 21.40
C ARG A 102 3.22 -2.02 20.90
N SER A 103 2.58 -3.14 21.20
CA SER A 103 1.14 -3.28 21.27
C SER A 103 0.60 -2.49 22.46
N GLU A 104 -0.33 -1.58 22.16
CA GLU A 104 -1.53 -1.22 22.92
C GLU A 104 -1.41 -0.71 24.37
N THR A 105 -1.88 0.52 24.58
CA THR A 105 -2.91 0.77 25.60
C THR A 105 -3.96 1.74 25.09
N CYS A 106 -5.20 1.27 25.16
CA CYS A 106 -6.47 1.97 25.04
C CYS A 106 -6.55 3.22 25.95
N SER A 107 -7.04 4.36 25.43
CA SER A 107 -7.99 5.21 26.16
C SER A 107 -8.58 6.36 25.30
N ARG A 108 -9.90 6.24 25.07
CA ARG A 108 -10.94 7.27 25.34
C ARG A 108 -11.04 8.54 24.45
N ALA A 109 -12.02 8.44 23.54
CA ALA A 109 -13.03 9.42 23.11
C ALA A 109 -12.82 10.94 23.32
N THR A 110 -12.90 11.69 22.21
CA THR A 110 -13.74 12.90 22.10
C THR A 110 -14.43 12.94 20.73
N SER A 111 -15.74 13.08 20.76
CA SER A 111 -16.63 13.28 19.61
C SER A 111 -16.44 14.70 19.04
N GLY A 112 -16.07 14.80 17.77
CA GLY A 112 -16.17 16.04 17.00
C GLY A 112 -17.14 15.84 15.84
N GLU A 113 -18.28 16.52 15.87
CA GLU A 113 -19.21 16.64 14.73
C GLU A 113 -18.54 17.41 13.58
N PRO A 114 -18.75 16.98 12.32
CA PRO A 114 -18.68 17.88 11.18
C PRO A 114 -20.08 18.04 10.56
N THR A 115 -20.77 19.12 10.90
CA THR A 115 -21.85 19.67 10.07
C THR A 115 -21.22 20.28 8.81
N GLY A 116 -21.17 19.52 7.72
CA GLY A 116 -20.67 19.98 6.43
C GLY A 116 -21.56 19.48 5.29
N GLN A 117 -22.44 20.36 4.80
CA GLN A 117 -23.32 20.09 3.65
C GLN A 117 -22.51 19.67 2.39
N PRO A 118 -23.01 18.75 1.54
CA PRO A 118 -22.35 18.41 0.30
C PRO A 118 -22.51 19.54 -0.72
N ARG A 119 -21.41 20.26 -1.02
CA ARG A 119 -21.37 21.14 -2.20
C ARG A 119 -21.25 20.27 -3.44
N GLY A 120 -22.31 20.25 -4.26
CA GLY A 120 -22.34 19.55 -5.54
C GLY A 120 -21.21 20.01 -6.46
N LEU A 121 -20.53 19.05 -7.08
CA LEU A 121 -19.58 19.31 -8.16
C LEU A 121 -20.35 19.83 -9.38
N ARG A 122 -20.16 21.11 -9.71
CA ARG A 122 -20.54 21.65 -11.02
C ARG A 122 -19.38 21.44 -11.99
N ILE A 123 -19.51 20.44 -12.85
CA ILE A 123 -18.66 20.31 -14.04
C ILE A 123 -19.13 21.39 -15.03
N ARG A 124 -18.22 22.26 -15.46
CA ARG A 124 -18.48 23.17 -16.59
C ARG A 124 -17.91 22.53 -17.85
N TYR A 125 -18.71 22.54 -18.91
CA TYR A 125 -18.27 22.21 -20.27
C TYR A 125 -17.43 23.35 -20.83
#